data_AF-C1NAF1-F1
#
_entry.id   AF-C1NAF1-F1
#
_cell.length_a   1.000
_cell.length_b   1.000
_cell.length_c   1.000
_cell.angle_alpha   90.00
_cell.angle_beta   90.00
_cell.angle_gamma   90.00
#
_symmetry.space_group_name_H-M   'P 1'
#
loop_
_entity.id
_entity.type
_entity.pdbx_description
1 polymer ?
#
loop_
_entity_poly.entity_id
_entity_poly.type
_entity_poly.pdbx_seq_one_letter_code
_entity_poly.pdbx_strand_id
1 'polypeptide(L)'
;MARNASARSWRAWRKGSGRLSFSRMMTRLKFLGMFCLMLMGLHYLTLLYLNQGLRIIHNDSFTHVLHLNIRDKQISDTNGINHTPTYWTPFHRYMEKIKHCKKCPRVHKWEPYFAAYTEQLSRFRGRKVVMMEVGVQSGGSMMMWRSFFGCRFEYYGIDINPQAQQFASEWATIFIGDQGNPEFWKDIKKKVPVIDIFLDDGGHNMSQQFTTFEAMFPHVKSRGGVYVCEDLSTSYSANFLGQPLSNGTVQEYGRTGGKTFVELSKKMIDWLNCYFVSGDVMAASASCPPIFDGLPAVSEFKQFGYSLHFYSQIIFIQKERVIPPFHYMAGGYSFPYGYSTTVWDGNRYDAPAEAIIDI
;
A
#
# COMPACT_ATOMS: atom_id res chain seq x y z
N MET A 1 -51.54 -3.82 60.00
CA MET A 1 -51.98 -4.78 61.04
C MET A 1 -51.86 -6.19 60.50
N ALA A 2 -50.94 -6.95 61.10
CA ALA A 2 -50.94 -8.40 61.37
C ALA A 2 -51.63 -9.43 60.43
N ARG A 3 -50.79 -10.41 60.04
CA ARG A 3 -50.96 -11.88 60.15
C ARG A 3 -51.57 -12.69 58.98
N ASN A 4 -50.66 -13.38 58.30
CA ASN A 4 -50.48 -14.85 58.27
C ASN A 4 -51.67 -15.79 58.02
N ALA A 5 -51.46 -16.56 56.94
CA ALA A 5 -51.36 -18.03 56.94
C ALA A 5 -52.63 -18.89 56.84
N SER A 6 -52.79 -19.42 55.62
CA SER A 6 -52.63 -20.85 55.30
C SER A 6 -53.83 -21.80 55.37
N ALA A 7 -53.75 -22.74 54.40
CA ALA A 7 -54.03 -24.16 54.50
C ALA A 7 -55.41 -24.69 54.05
N ARG A 8 -55.35 -25.22 52.82
CA ARG A 8 -55.62 -26.64 52.47
C ARG A 8 -57.08 -27.15 52.54
N SER A 9 -57.59 -27.39 51.33
CA SER A 9 -57.71 -28.73 50.72
C SER A 9 -59.10 -29.18 50.30
N TRP A 10 -59.20 -29.41 48.98
CA TRP A 10 -59.82 -30.56 48.30
C TRP A 10 -61.26 -30.96 48.66
N ARG A 11 -62.19 -30.59 47.77
CA ARG A 11 -63.19 -31.56 47.29
C ARG A 11 -63.63 -31.26 45.85
N ALA A 12 -63.90 -32.37 45.17
CA ALA A 12 -63.88 -32.61 43.74
C ALA A 12 -65.12 -32.11 42.96
N TRP A 13 -64.84 -31.58 41.76
CA TRP A 13 -65.29 -32.05 40.43
C TRP A 13 -66.79 -32.15 40.06
N ARG A 14 -67.11 -31.56 38.89
CA ARG A 14 -68.32 -31.60 38.01
C ARG A 14 -69.07 -30.26 38.00
N LYS A 15 -69.31 -29.56 36.88
CA LYS A 15 -69.63 -29.90 35.48
C LYS A 15 -69.41 -28.64 34.61
N GLY A 16 -69.14 -28.79 33.31
CA GLY A 16 -69.35 -27.69 32.35
C GLY A 16 -68.39 -27.65 31.17
N SER A 17 -68.56 -28.59 30.25
CA SER A 17 -67.83 -28.77 28.99
C SER A 17 -67.98 -27.62 27.99
N GLY A 18 -66.85 -27.09 27.52
CA GLY A 18 -66.71 -26.44 26.21
C GLY A 18 -65.56 -27.09 25.44
N ARG A 19 -65.85 -28.16 24.68
CA ARG A 19 -64.86 -28.88 23.86
C ARG A 19 -64.35 -27.95 22.74
N LEU A 20 -63.14 -27.40 22.88
CA LEU A 20 -62.35 -27.09 21.69
C LEU A 20 -61.94 -28.43 21.06
N SER A 21 -62.37 -28.66 19.82
CA SER A 21 -61.99 -29.82 19.02
C SER A 21 -60.46 -29.96 18.98
N PHE A 22 -59.95 -31.13 19.38
CA PHE A 22 -58.53 -31.50 19.35
C PHE A 22 -57.90 -31.25 17.97
N SER A 23 -58.70 -31.37 16.90
CA SER A 23 -58.30 -31.02 15.53
C SER A 23 -57.95 -29.54 15.38
N ARG A 24 -58.75 -28.60 15.93
CA ARG A 24 -58.46 -27.15 15.83
C ARG A 24 -57.22 -26.73 16.64
N MET A 25 -56.95 -27.41 17.76
CA MET A 25 -55.75 -27.17 18.57
C MET A 25 -54.48 -27.68 17.87
N MET A 26 -54.54 -28.87 17.27
CA MET A 26 -53.44 -29.43 16.47
C MET A 26 -53.15 -28.59 15.22
N THR A 27 -54.16 -28.05 14.54
CA THR A 27 -53.95 -27.15 13.40
C THR A 27 -53.26 -25.85 13.82
N ARG A 28 -53.64 -25.26 14.96
CA ARG A 28 -52.97 -24.05 15.49
C ARG A 28 -51.52 -24.31 15.92
N LEU A 29 -51.24 -25.45 16.55
CA LEU A 29 -49.87 -25.86 16.90
C LEU A 29 -48.99 -26.14 15.67
N LYS A 30 -49.56 -26.75 14.62
CA LYS A 30 -48.87 -26.92 13.33
C LYS A 30 -48.59 -25.58 12.66
N PHE A 31 -49.53 -24.64 12.68
CA PHE A 31 -49.31 -23.28 12.16
C PHE A 31 -48.24 -22.52 12.95
N LEU A 32 -48.22 -22.62 14.28
CA LEU A 32 -47.20 -21.98 15.13
C LEU A 32 -45.81 -22.58 14.87
N GLY A 33 -45.71 -23.91 14.77
CA GLY A 33 -44.45 -24.60 14.45
C GLY A 33 -43.94 -24.28 13.04
N MET A 34 -44.83 -24.17 12.06
CA MET A 34 -44.48 -23.78 10.69
C MET A 34 -44.06 -22.31 10.60
N PHE A 35 -44.66 -21.43 11.42
CA PHE A 35 -44.26 -20.02 11.53
C PHE A 35 -42.88 -19.87 12.18
N CYS A 36 -42.57 -20.64 13.24
CA CYS A 36 -41.23 -20.69 13.82
C CYS A 36 -40.17 -21.23 12.85
N LEU A 37 -40.49 -22.27 12.07
CA LEU A 37 -39.58 -22.80 11.04
C LEU A 37 -39.35 -21.79 9.90
N MET A 38 -40.37 -21.03 9.49
CA MET A 38 -40.21 -19.94 8.53
C MET A 38 -39.34 -18.80 9.08
N LEU A 39 -39.51 -18.42 10.35
CA LEU A 39 -38.69 -17.38 10.98
C LEU A 39 -37.22 -17.82 11.15
N MET A 40 -36.98 -19.09 11.49
CA MET A 40 -35.64 -19.67 11.52
C MET A 40 -35.02 -19.76 10.12
N GLY A 41 -35.82 -20.14 9.12
CA GLY A 41 -35.41 -20.15 7.71
C GLY A 41 -35.06 -18.75 7.20
N LEU A 42 -35.87 -17.72 7.53
CA LEU A 42 -35.55 -16.33 7.22
C LEU A 42 -34.29 -15.86 7.93
N HIS A 43 -34.09 -16.19 9.22
CA HIS A 43 -32.85 -15.84 9.92
C HIS A 43 -31.62 -16.52 9.29
N TYR A 44 -31.74 -17.79 8.89
CA TYR A 44 -30.66 -18.53 8.25
C TYR A 44 -30.36 -18.00 6.84
N LEU A 45 -31.39 -17.64 6.07
CA LEU A 45 -31.26 -16.96 4.78
C LEU A 45 -30.63 -15.58 4.92
N THR A 46 -31.02 -14.78 5.92
CA THR A 46 -30.41 -13.47 6.21
C THR A 46 -28.95 -13.63 6.65
N LEU A 47 -28.62 -14.65 7.44
CA LEU A 47 -27.23 -14.96 7.81
C LEU A 47 -26.43 -15.44 6.60
N LEU A 48 -26.99 -16.25 5.71
CA LEU A 48 -26.36 -16.64 4.45
C LEU A 48 -26.18 -15.44 3.51
N TYR A 49 -27.14 -14.52 3.44
CA TYR A 49 -27.06 -13.30 2.63
C TYR A 49 -26.05 -12.30 3.21
N LEU A 50 -25.98 -12.16 4.53
CA LEU A 50 -24.95 -11.36 5.21
C LEU A 50 -23.57 -11.98 5.03
N ASN A 51 -23.45 -13.31 5.09
CA ASN A 51 -22.18 -14.01 4.92
C ASN A 51 -21.73 -14.04 3.44
N GLN A 52 -22.67 -14.08 2.49
CA GLN A 52 -22.41 -13.86 1.07
C GLN A 52 -22.07 -12.38 0.79
N GLY A 53 -22.73 -11.42 1.43
CA GLY A 53 -22.36 -10.00 1.38
C GLY A 53 -20.97 -9.73 1.95
N LEU A 54 -20.57 -10.44 3.02
CA LEU A 54 -19.21 -10.43 3.57
C LEU A 54 -18.19 -11.11 2.64
N ARG A 55 -18.60 -12.12 1.86
CA ARG A 55 -17.75 -12.76 0.84
C ARG A 55 -17.65 -11.95 -0.46
N ILE A 56 -18.65 -11.16 -0.81
CA ILE A 56 -18.63 -10.25 -1.98
C ILE A 56 -17.70 -9.06 -1.73
N ILE A 57 -17.39 -8.72 -0.47
CA ILE A 57 -16.33 -7.75 -0.14
C ILE A 57 -14.92 -8.34 -0.33
N HIS A 58 -14.81 -9.62 -0.70
CA HIS A 58 -13.55 -10.34 -0.91
C HIS A 58 -13.32 -10.74 -2.36
N ASN A 59 -13.74 -9.90 -3.32
CA ASN A 59 -13.34 -10.07 -4.71
C ASN A 59 -12.49 -8.90 -5.21
N ASP A 60 -11.33 -9.29 -5.75
CA ASP A 60 -10.25 -8.48 -6.26
C ASP A 60 -10.70 -7.52 -7.37
N SER A 61 -10.66 -6.22 -7.11
CA SER A 61 -10.22 -5.14 -8.02
C SER A 61 -10.58 -3.78 -7.41
N PHE A 62 -9.73 -2.78 -7.67
CA PHE A 62 -9.83 -1.37 -7.25
C PHE A 62 -9.37 -1.00 -5.83
N THR A 63 -8.11 -0.56 -5.81
CA THR A 63 -7.55 0.72 -5.31
C THR A 63 -8.48 1.88 -4.90
N HIS A 64 -9.71 1.66 -4.46
CA HIS A 64 -10.45 2.71 -3.78
C HIS A 64 -10.14 2.65 -2.29
N VAL A 65 -9.34 3.63 -1.85
CA VAL A 65 -9.31 4.12 -0.48
C VAL A 65 -10.78 4.19 -0.03
N LEU A 66 -11.18 3.27 0.85
CA LEU A 66 -12.52 3.29 1.46
C LEU A 66 -12.60 4.59 2.27
N HIS A 67 -13.10 5.65 1.63
CA HIS A 67 -13.49 6.93 2.21
C HIS A 67 -14.73 6.75 3.09
N LEU A 68 -14.67 5.81 4.04
CA LEU A 68 -15.71 5.63 5.03
C LEU A 68 -15.54 6.70 6.10
N ASN A 69 -16.40 7.72 6.04
CA ASN A 69 -16.72 8.66 7.12
C ASN A 69 -15.49 9.16 7.91
N ILE A 70 -14.65 9.96 7.23
CA ILE A 70 -13.38 10.52 7.76
C ILE A 70 -13.61 11.84 8.53
N ARG A 71 -14.77 12.48 8.36
CA ARG A 71 -15.00 13.90 8.71
C ARG A 71 -14.71 14.30 10.16
N ASP A 72 -14.63 13.35 11.09
CA ASP A 72 -14.43 13.62 12.52
C ASP A 72 -13.17 12.95 13.13
N LYS A 73 -12.33 12.30 12.32
CA LYS A 73 -11.14 11.61 12.85
C LYS A 73 -9.94 12.55 12.90
N GLN A 74 -9.50 12.85 14.11
CA GLN A 74 -8.30 13.64 14.37
C GLN A 74 -7.14 12.76 14.81
N ILE A 75 -5.93 13.18 14.46
CA ILE A 75 -4.68 12.66 15.00
C ILE A 75 -3.92 13.81 15.66
N SER A 76 -3.16 13.53 16.72
CA SER A 76 -2.32 14.55 17.36
C SER A 76 -0.87 14.39 16.90
N ASP A 77 -0.20 15.50 16.56
CA ASP A 77 1.23 15.49 16.28
C ASP A 77 2.09 15.40 17.56
N THR A 78 3.40 15.45 17.42
CA THR A 78 4.36 15.37 18.55
C THR A 78 4.25 16.54 19.52
N ASN A 79 3.64 17.66 19.11
CA ASN A 79 3.39 18.83 19.94
C ASN A 79 1.97 18.83 20.54
N GLY A 80 1.18 17.78 20.27
CA GLY A 80 -0.20 17.66 20.74
C GLY A 80 -1.21 18.46 19.93
N ILE A 81 -0.84 18.98 18.76
CA ILE A 81 -1.76 19.70 17.87
C ILE A 81 -2.57 18.66 17.09
N ASN A 82 -3.89 18.85 17.06
CA ASN A 82 -4.79 17.96 16.33
C ASN A 82 -4.88 18.35 14.86
N HIS A 83 -4.74 17.35 14.00
CA HIS A 83 -4.85 17.45 12.55
C HIS A 83 -5.96 16.52 12.05
N THR A 84 -6.62 16.90 10.95
CA THR A 84 -7.61 16.06 10.28
C THR A 84 -7.01 15.58 8.95
N PRO A 85 -6.63 14.30 8.83
CA PRO A 85 -6.05 13.79 7.59
C PRO A 85 -7.03 13.86 6.42
N THR A 86 -6.51 14.15 5.23
CA THR A 86 -7.31 14.15 3.99
C THR A 86 -7.83 12.73 3.66
N TYR A 87 -7.04 11.70 3.96
CA TYR A 87 -7.33 10.30 3.67
C TYR A 87 -7.06 9.43 4.90
N TRP A 88 -8.04 8.61 5.28
CA TRP A 88 -7.87 7.67 6.38
C TRP A 88 -7.45 6.29 5.87
N THR A 89 -6.23 5.88 6.20
CA THR A 89 -5.62 4.66 5.66
C THR A 89 -5.54 3.53 6.71
N PRO A 90 -5.17 2.30 6.33
CA PRO A 90 -4.89 1.23 7.30
C PRO A 90 -3.79 1.60 8.31
N PHE A 91 -2.82 2.42 7.92
CA PHE A 91 -1.75 2.89 8.82
C PHE A 91 -2.28 3.81 9.91
N HIS A 92 -3.18 4.73 9.57
CA HIS A 92 -3.89 5.53 10.57
C HIS A 92 -4.64 4.67 11.60
N ARG A 93 -5.33 3.61 11.13
CA ARG A 93 -6.01 2.66 12.04
C ARG A 93 -5.02 1.95 12.96
N TYR A 94 -3.85 1.59 12.45
CA TYR A 94 -2.80 0.96 13.25
C TYR A 94 -2.26 1.92 14.31
N MET A 95 -1.91 3.17 13.92
CA MET A 95 -1.43 4.20 14.84
C MET A 95 -2.45 4.47 15.96
N GLU A 96 -3.72 4.62 15.62
CA GLU A 96 -4.80 4.81 16.60
C GLU A 96 -4.95 3.63 17.56
N LYS A 97 -4.77 2.40 17.07
CA LYS A 97 -4.86 1.19 17.90
C LYS A 97 -3.73 1.14 18.94
N ILE A 98 -2.53 1.61 18.60
CA ILE A 98 -1.36 1.48 19.48
C ILE A 98 -1.06 2.74 20.31
N LYS A 99 -1.74 3.87 20.08
CA LYS A 99 -1.38 5.17 20.67
C LYS A 99 -1.30 5.20 22.21
N HIS A 100 -2.04 4.33 22.89
CA HIS A 100 -2.03 4.22 24.37
C HIS A 100 -1.26 2.99 24.89
N CYS A 101 -0.64 2.21 24.00
CA CYS A 101 0.09 0.99 24.36
C CYS A 101 1.50 1.32 24.85
N LYS A 102 1.67 1.41 26.19
CA LYS A 102 2.98 1.72 26.81
C LYS A 102 4.07 0.67 26.58
N LYS A 103 3.69 -0.57 26.25
CA LYS A 103 4.63 -1.68 26.00
C LYS A 103 4.90 -1.90 24.50
N CYS A 104 4.15 -1.24 23.63
CA CYS A 104 4.34 -1.40 22.19
C CYS A 104 5.56 -0.60 21.74
N PRO A 105 6.37 -1.11 20.81
CA PRO A 105 7.47 -0.35 20.28
C PRO A 105 7.00 0.89 19.52
N ARG A 106 7.76 1.97 19.60
CA ARG A 106 7.38 3.28 19.04
C ARG A 106 7.44 3.25 17.52
N VAL A 107 6.37 3.70 16.86
CA VAL A 107 6.37 4.01 15.43
C VAL A 107 6.64 5.49 15.25
N HIS A 108 7.59 5.81 14.37
CA HIS A 108 7.89 7.19 13.98
C HIS A 108 7.84 7.26 12.46
N LYS A 109 6.85 7.97 11.91
CA LYS A 109 6.65 8.16 10.47
C LYS A 109 5.98 9.51 10.24
N TRP A 110 6.28 10.13 9.11
CA TRP A 110 5.52 11.29 8.63
C TRP A 110 4.13 10.85 8.19
N GLU A 111 3.08 11.51 8.66
CA GLU A 111 1.70 11.16 8.29
C GLU A 111 1.48 11.11 6.77
N PRO A 112 2.02 12.04 5.95
CA PRO A 112 1.83 11.99 4.50
C PRO A 112 2.32 10.69 3.84
N TYR A 113 3.23 9.95 4.48
CA TYR A 113 3.71 8.65 3.96
C TYR A 113 2.61 7.60 3.95
N PHE A 114 1.61 7.70 4.84
CA PHE A 114 0.56 6.70 4.97
C PHE A 114 -0.29 6.54 3.71
N ALA A 115 -0.59 7.64 3.01
CA ALA A 115 -1.28 7.59 1.72
C ALA A 115 -0.40 6.91 0.67
N ALA A 116 0.87 7.34 0.59
CA ALA A 116 1.85 6.81 -0.36
C ALA A 116 2.07 5.30 -0.19
N TYR A 117 2.32 4.81 1.03
CA TYR A 117 2.44 3.37 1.28
C TYR A 117 1.16 2.62 0.92
N THR A 118 -0.01 3.18 1.21
CA THR A 118 -1.28 2.52 0.94
C THR A 118 -1.46 2.35 -0.57
N GLU A 119 -1.23 3.40 -1.34
CA GLU A 119 -1.35 3.36 -2.78
C GLU A 119 -0.34 2.39 -3.42
N GLN A 120 0.94 2.52 -3.04
CA GLN A 120 2.03 1.81 -3.70
C GLN A 120 2.17 0.35 -3.26
N LEU A 121 1.79 0.01 -2.02
CA LEU A 121 2.06 -1.30 -1.44
C LEU A 121 0.81 -2.17 -1.22
N SER A 122 -0.41 -1.67 -1.49
CA SER A 122 -1.64 -2.45 -1.27
C SER A 122 -1.69 -3.76 -2.07
N ARG A 123 -1.04 -3.82 -3.24
CA ARG A 123 -0.99 -5.03 -4.09
C ARG A 123 -0.29 -6.23 -3.44
N PHE A 124 0.47 -6.02 -2.37
CA PHE A 124 1.15 -7.08 -1.63
C PHE A 124 0.33 -7.63 -0.44
N ARG A 125 -0.79 -6.99 -0.09
CA ARG A 125 -1.62 -7.38 1.05
C ARG A 125 -2.21 -8.78 0.85
N GLY A 126 -2.20 -9.58 1.92
CA GLY A 126 -2.76 -10.93 1.91
C GLY A 126 -1.93 -11.96 1.13
N ARG A 127 -0.80 -11.55 0.55
CA ARG A 127 0.14 -12.42 -0.20
C ARG A 127 1.35 -12.76 0.66
N LYS A 128 2.15 -13.73 0.23
CA LYS A 128 3.51 -13.88 0.77
C LYS A 128 4.32 -12.70 0.24
N VAL A 129 4.93 -11.93 1.13
CA VAL A 129 5.74 -10.77 0.77
C VAL A 129 6.96 -10.69 1.67
N VAL A 130 8.11 -10.53 1.04
CA VAL A 130 9.40 -10.34 1.69
C VAL A 130 9.77 -8.86 1.64
N MET A 131 9.88 -8.24 2.80
CA MET A 131 10.33 -6.85 2.92
C MET A 131 11.67 -6.77 3.64
N MET A 132 12.56 -5.95 3.09
CA MET A 132 13.77 -5.52 3.77
C MET A 132 13.67 -4.03 4.10
N GLU A 133 13.97 -3.66 5.34
CA GLU A 133 13.93 -2.27 5.82
C GLU A 133 15.25 -1.93 6.50
N VAL A 134 15.86 -0.83 6.09
CA VAL A 134 16.99 -0.21 6.80
C VAL A 134 16.43 0.81 7.76
N GLY A 135 16.88 0.79 9.02
CA GLY A 135 16.35 1.64 10.09
C GLY A 135 15.29 0.94 10.93
N VAL A 136 15.66 -0.14 11.63
CA VAL A 136 14.75 -0.83 12.55
C VAL A 136 14.42 0.05 13.75
N GLN A 137 15.43 0.74 14.28
CA GLN A 137 15.38 1.57 15.49
C GLN A 137 14.71 0.83 16.66
N SER A 138 13.50 1.25 17.03
CA SER A 138 12.71 0.64 18.11
C SER A 138 11.76 -0.46 17.62
N GLY A 139 11.79 -0.86 16.35
CA GLY A 139 10.99 -1.96 15.80
C GLY A 139 9.49 -1.67 15.64
N GLY A 140 9.05 -0.42 15.78
CA GLY A 140 7.62 -0.08 15.69
C GLY A 140 7.05 -0.28 14.28
N SER A 141 7.79 0.12 13.24
CA SER A 141 7.39 -0.03 11.84
C SER A 141 7.23 -1.50 11.46
N MET A 142 8.06 -2.40 11.99
CA MET A 142 7.97 -3.85 11.76
C MET A 142 6.57 -4.42 12.02
N MET A 143 5.98 -4.04 13.15
CA MET A 143 4.66 -4.49 13.57
C MET A 143 3.55 -3.81 12.75
N MET A 144 3.78 -2.56 12.35
CA MET A 144 2.91 -1.85 11.41
C MET A 144 2.86 -2.57 10.05
N TRP A 145 4.02 -2.94 9.50
CA TRP A 145 4.14 -3.69 8.24
C TRP A 145 3.47 -5.06 8.33
N ARG A 146 3.71 -5.81 9.41
CA ARG A 146 3.05 -7.10 9.63
C ARG A 146 1.52 -6.96 9.70
N SER A 147 1.02 -5.92 10.36
CA SER A 147 -0.42 -5.64 10.40
C SER A 147 -0.99 -5.25 9.03
N PHE A 148 -0.17 -4.64 8.17
CA PHE A 148 -0.59 -4.20 6.84
C PHE A 148 -0.60 -5.34 5.83
N PHE A 149 0.46 -6.15 5.78
CA PHE A 149 0.63 -7.23 4.78
C PHE A 149 -0.01 -8.56 5.17
N GLY A 150 -0.10 -8.86 6.47
CA GLY A 150 -0.73 -10.07 7.00
C GLY A 150 0.24 -11.14 7.49
N CYS A 151 -0.28 -12.33 7.80
CA CYS A 151 0.47 -13.37 8.53
C CYS A 151 1.59 -14.06 7.74
N ARG A 152 1.61 -13.93 6.41
CA ARG A 152 2.65 -14.47 5.52
C ARG A 152 3.77 -13.46 5.21
N PHE A 153 3.83 -12.39 5.99
CA PHE A 153 4.86 -11.37 5.90
C PHE A 153 6.18 -11.87 6.48
N GLU A 154 7.25 -11.78 5.70
CA GLU A 154 8.63 -12.04 6.11
C GLU A 154 9.39 -10.72 6.12
N TYR A 155 10.07 -10.44 7.24
CA TYR A 155 10.75 -9.17 7.48
C TYR A 155 12.26 -9.37 7.67
N TYR A 156 13.04 -8.53 7.01
CA TYR A 156 14.48 -8.44 7.18
C TYR A 156 14.86 -7.01 7.57
N GLY A 157 15.20 -6.80 8.84
CA GLY A 157 15.58 -5.49 9.36
C GLY A 157 17.09 -5.30 9.36
N ILE A 158 17.55 -4.12 8.98
CA ILE A 158 18.94 -3.69 9.08
C ILE A 158 19.04 -2.53 10.07
N ASP A 159 19.95 -2.62 11.03
CA ASP A 159 20.24 -1.51 11.94
C ASP A 159 21.71 -1.50 12.35
N ILE A 160 22.28 -0.32 12.60
CA ILE A 160 23.64 -0.19 13.10
C ILE A 160 23.72 -0.47 14.62
N ASN A 161 22.62 -0.24 15.35
CA ASN A 161 22.57 -0.43 16.79
C ASN A 161 22.33 -1.91 17.13
N PRO A 162 23.25 -2.58 17.83
CA PRO A 162 23.10 -4.00 18.19
C PRO A 162 21.86 -4.28 19.06
N GLN A 163 21.30 -3.29 19.74
CA GLN A 163 20.06 -3.45 20.50
C GLN A 163 18.85 -3.80 19.61
N ALA A 164 18.88 -3.48 18.32
CA ALA A 164 17.80 -3.84 17.41
C ALA A 164 17.61 -5.37 17.30
N GLN A 165 18.63 -6.16 17.63
CA GLN A 165 18.57 -7.62 17.63
C GLN A 165 17.44 -8.17 18.52
N GLN A 166 17.03 -7.41 19.55
CA GLN A 166 15.92 -7.78 20.44
C GLN A 166 14.56 -7.93 19.72
N PHE A 167 14.41 -7.37 18.52
CA PHE A 167 13.18 -7.43 17.73
C PHE A 167 13.12 -8.64 16.78
N ALA A 168 14.15 -9.49 16.75
CA ALA A 168 14.12 -10.73 15.98
C ALA A 168 13.01 -11.68 16.47
N SER A 169 12.41 -12.41 15.53
CA SER A 169 11.35 -13.39 15.79
C SER A 169 11.26 -14.42 14.66
N GLU A 170 10.33 -15.37 14.73
CA GLU A 170 10.15 -16.41 13.70
C GLU A 170 9.88 -15.86 12.29
N TRP A 171 9.35 -14.63 12.18
CA TRP A 171 9.01 -13.98 10.93
C TRP A 171 9.85 -12.74 10.63
N ALA A 172 10.75 -12.37 11.54
CA ALA A 172 11.59 -11.18 11.45
C ALA A 172 13.04 -11.53 11.75
N THR A 173 13.91 -11.40 10.76
CA THR A 173 15.36 -11.51 10.95
C THR A 173 15.96 -10.11 11.03
N ILE A 174 16.84 -9.88 12.01
CA ILE A 174 17.56 -8.62 12.17
C ILE A 174 19.03 -8.84 11.87
N PHE A 175 19.61 -7.99 11.03
CA PHE A 175 21.04 -7.93 10.76
C PHE A 175 21.62 -6.63 11.32
N ILE A 176 22.69 -6.76 12.09
CA ILE A 176 23.40 -5.61 12.63
C ILE A 176 24.54 -5.23 11.67
N GLY A 177 24.52 -3.98 11.19
CA GLY A 177 25.52 -3.48 10.25
C GLY A 177 25.26 -2.06 9.75
N ASP A 178 26.26 -1.52 9.06
CA ASP A 178 26.20 -0.18 8.48
C ASP A 178 25.77 -0.23 7.01
N GLN A 179 24.68 0.45 6.68
CA GLN A 179 24.18 0.57 5.30
C GLN A 179 25.17 1.28 4.36
N GLY A 180 26.08 2.09 4.92
CA GLY A 180 27.15 2.76 4.18
C GLY A 180 28.32 1.85 3.82
N ASN A 181 28.33 0.58 4.24
CA ASN A 181 29.38 -0.38 3.95
C ASN A 181 28.99 -1.32 2.78
N PRO A 182 29.62 -1.21 1.59
CA PRO A 182 29.31 -2.09 0.46
C PRO A 182 29.54 -3.59 0.72
N GLU A 183 30.53 -3.95 1.55
CA GLU A 183 30.81 -5.36 1.86
C GLU A 183 29.69 -5.99 2.69
N PHE A 184 29.07 -5.21 3.57
CA PHE A 184 27.90 -5.65 4.33
C PHE A 184 26.78 -6.11 3.38
N TRP A 185 26.50 -5.34 2.33
CA TRP A 185 25.49 -5.70 1.34
C TRP A 185 25.83 -6.97 0.55
N LYS A 186 27.10 -7.25 0.28
CA LYS A 186 27.50 -8.51 -0.38
C LYS A 186 27.13 -9.71 0.47
N ASP A 187 27.24 -9.62 1.78
CA ASP A 187 26.88 -10.71 2.69
C ASP A 187 25.38 -10.83 2.90
N ILE A 188 24.65 -9.71 2.97
CA ILE A 188 23.17 -9.73 3.06
C ILE A 188 22.56 -10.40 1.84
N LYS A 189 23.03 -10.08 0.62
CA LYS A 189 22.51 -10.65 -0.63
C LYS A 189 22.66 -12.18 -0.72
N LYS A 190 23.66 -12.76 -0.06
CA LYS A 190 23.83 -14.22 0.04
C LYS A 190 22.80 -14.87 0.98
N LYS A 191 22.36 -14.14 2.01
CA LYS A 191 21.46 -14.64 3.05
C LYS A 191 19.98 -14.48 2.68
N VAL A 192 19.65 -13.43 1.93
CA VAL A 192 18.27 -13.10 1.53
C VAL A 192 18.20 -13.06 0.02
N PRO A 193 17.78 -14.12 -0.69
CA PRO A 193 17.93 -14.20 -2.14
C PRO A 193 16.91 -13.38 -2.95
N VAL A 194 15.72 -13.10 -2.39
CA VAL A 194 14.65 -12.37 -3.09
C VAL A 194 14.00 -11.38 -2.13
N ILE A 195 13.77 -10.15 -2.60
CA ILE A 195 13.11 -9.08 -1.85
C ILE A 195 12.01 -8.50 -2.73
N ASP A 196 10.76 -8.50 -2.26
CA ASP A 196 9.64 -7.87 -2.97
C ASP A 196 9.62 -6.36 -2.73
N ILE A 197 9.93 -5.93 -1.51
CA ILE A 197 9.96 -4.51 -1.10
C ILE A 197 11.26 -4.21 -0.36
N PHE A 198 12.03 -3.24 -0.84
CA PHE A 198 13.16 -2.69 -0.10
C PHE A 198 12.81 -1.26 0.34
N LEU A 199 13.02 -0.95 1.62
CA LEU A 199 12.80 0.38 2.19
C LEU A 199 14.08 0.89 2.85
N ASP A 200 14.59 2.03 2.37
CA ASP A 200 15.68 2.77 3.00
C ASP A 200 15.11 3.90 3.89
N ASP A 201 15.07 3.64 5.20
CA ASP A 201 14.64 4.56 6.28
C ASP A 201 15.74 4.65 7.37
N GLY A 202 17.01 4.58 6.96
CA GLY A 202 18.13 4.42 7.87
C GLY A 202 18.78 5.74 8.34
N GLY A 203 20.06 5.94 8.03
CA GLY A 203 20.82 7.10 8.49
C GLY A 203 20.63 8.37 7.65
N HIS A 204 20.03 8.24 6.45
CA HIS A 204 19.70 9.32 5.51
C HIS A 204 20.85 10.20 5.03
N ASN A 205 22.11 9.87 5.33
CA ASN A 205 23.26 10.53 4.71
C ASN A 205 23.30 10.19 3.22
N MET A 206 23.70 11.14 2.37
CA MET A 206 23.72 10.92 0.92
C MET A 206 24.59 9.71 0.54
N SER A 207 25.78 9.58 1.13
CA SER A 207 26.65 8.42 0.89
C SER A 207 25.95 7.10 1.22
N GLN A 208 25.23 7.03 2.33
CA GLN A 208 24.48 5.85 2.75
C GLN A 208 23.35 5.51 1.78
N GLN A 209 22.54 6.49 1.35
CA GLN A 209 21.46 6.27 0.39
C GLN A 209 21.99 5.86 -0.99
N PHE A 210 23.10 6.47 -1.46
CA PHE A 210 23.75 6.07 -2.71
C PHE A 210 24.28 4.64 -2.64
N THR A 211 25.05 4.30 -1.61
CA THR A 211 25.60 2.95 -1.42
C THR A 211 24.49 1.91 -1.32
N THR A 212 23.42 2.21 -0.58
CA THR A 212 22.28 1.30 -0.41
C THR A 212 21.54 1.09 -1.74
N PHE A 213 21.24 2.17 -2.46
CA PHE A 213 20.58 2.09 -3.76
C PHE A 213 21.42 1.32 -4.78
N GLU A 214 22.71 1.64 -4.90
CA GLU A 214 23.63 0.96 -5.80
C GLU A 214 23.69 -0.55 -5.53
N ALA A 215 23.75 -0.93 -4.24
CA ALA A 215 23.92 -2.30 -3.85
C ALA A 215 22.62 -3.14 -3.93
N MET A 216 21.47 -2.52 -3.60
CA MET A 216 20.22 -3.24 -3.33
C MET A 216 19.13 -3.04 -4.38
N PHE A 217 19.12 -1.96 -5.16
CA PHE A 217 18.17 -1.84 -6.27
C PHE A 217 18.26 -3.01 -7.28
N PRO A 218 19.46 -3.51 -7.66
CA PRO A 218 19.60 -4.74 -8.46
C PRO A 218 19.06 -6.00 -7.79
N HIS A 219 19.04 -6.02 -6.46
CA HIS A 219 18.64 -7.19 -5.68
C HIS A 219 17.14 -7.23 -5.39
N VAL A 220 16.45 -6.09 -5.46
CA VAL A 220 14.99 -6.05 -5.45
C VAL A 220 14.46 -6.82 -6.66
N LYS A 221 13.43 -7.64 -6.43
CA LYS A 221 12.79 -8.46 -7.45
C LYS A 221 12.53 -7.68 -8.72
N SER A 222 13.01 -8.22 -9.84
CA SER A 222 12.98 -7.56 -11.15
C SER A 222 11.57 -7.33 -11.72
N ARG A 223 10.57 -8.09 -11.24
CA ARG A 223 9.16 -7.94 -11.64
C ARG A 223 8.24 -7.81 -10.44
N GLY A 224 7.41 -6.78 -10.47
CA GLY A 224 6.52 -6.37 -9.39
C GLY A 224 7.20 -5.85 -8.13
N GLY A 225 8.54 -5.83 -8.05
CA GLY A 225 9.29 -5.36 -6.88
C GLY A 225 9.24 -3.85 -6.69
N VAL A 226 9.56 -3.37 -5.49
CA VAL A 226 9.57 -1.93 -5.19
C VAL A 226 10.78 -1.57 -4.34
N TYR A 227 11.53 -0.54 -4.75
CA TYR A 227 12.51 0.12 -3.90
C TYR A 227 11.92 1.44 -3.40
N VAL A 228 12.07 1.72 -2.12
CA VAL A 228 11.54 2.91 -1.46
C VAL A 228 12.67 3.63 -0.74
N CYS A 229 12.72 4.96 -0.85
CA CYS A 229 13.66 5.81 -0.12
C CYS A 229 12.89 6.91 0.61
N GLU A 230 13.06 6.98 1.92
CA GLU A 230 12.44 7.96 2.81
C GLU A 230 13.36 9.15 3.13
N ASP A 231 12.75 10.21 3.67
CA ASP A 231 13.40 11.41 4.18
C ASP A 231 14.29 12.11 3.17
N LEU A 232 13.78 12.27 1.95
CA LEU A 232 14.48 12.94 0.85
C LEU A 232 14.85 14.41 1.15
N SER A 233 14.27 15.03 2.17
CA SER A 233 14.67 16.39 2.58
C SER A 233 16.12 16.48 3.03
N THR A 234 16.75 15.37 3.45
CA THR A 234 18.18 15.35 3.79
C THR A 234 19.08 15.68 2.60
N SER A 235 18.57 15.51 1.37
CA SER A 235 19.23 16.01 0.15
C SER A 235 19.46 17.52 0.16
N TYR A 236 18.73 18.28 0.98
CA TYR A 236 18.83 19.73 1.13
C TYR A 236 19.53 20.16 2.42
N SER A 237 20.26 19.25 3.09
CA SER A 237 20.91 19.52 4.37
C SER A 237 22.38 19.12 4.37
N ALA A 238 23.28 20.08 4.65
CA ALA A 238 24.71 19.83 4.75
C ALA A 238 25.06 18.80 5.84
N ASN A 239 24.24 18.70 6.90
CA ASN A 239 24.45 17.74 7.99
C ASN A 239 24.33 16.28 7.53
N PHE A 240 23.67 16.05 6.38
CA PHE A 240 23.48 14.73 5.79
C PHE A 240 24.27 14.56 4.49
N LEU A 241 25.31 15.39 4.29
CA LEU A 241 26.07 15.50 3.03
C LEU A 241 25.20 15.89 1.82
N GLY A 242 23.99 16.39 2.08
CA GLY A 242 23.14 17.04 1.10
C GLY A 242 23.67 18.43 0.76
N GLN A 243 22.97 19.11 -0.14
CA GLN A 243 23.35 20.45 -0.58
C GLN A 243 22.32 21.45 -0.06
N PRO A 244 22.65 22.24 0.97
CA PRO A 244 21.74 23.25 1.49
C PRO A 244 21.52 24.35 0.44
N LEU A 245 20.36 24.99 0.51
CA LEU A 245 20.08 26.16 -0.31
C LEU A 245 20.96 27.32 0.19
N SER A 246 21.86 27.81 -0.65
CA SER A 246 22.90 28.77 -0.25
C SER A 246 22.31 30.10 0.23
N ASN A 247 21.09 30.44 -0.22
CA ASN A 247 20.39 31.69 0.11
C ASN A 247 18.86 31.54 0.25
N GLY A 248 18.34 30.32 0.38
CA GLY A 248 16.89 30.06 0.46
C GLY A 248 16.08 30.45 -0.79
N THR A 249 16.74 30.82 -1.89
CA THR A 249 16.09 31.15 -3.15
C THR A 249 15.86 29.90 -4.00
N VAL A 250 14.67 29.82 -4.60
CA VAL A 250 14.21 28.67 -5.40
C VAL A 250 15.12 28.38 -6.62
N GLN A 251 15.94 29.33 -7.05
CA GLN A 251 16.81 29.22 -8.23
C GLN A 251 17.96 28.20 -8.12
N GLU A 252 18.24 27.64 -6.94
CA GLU A 252 19.30 26.63 -6.76
C GLU A 252 18.81 25.18 -6.78
N TYR A 253 17.49 24.94 -6.82
CA TYR A 253 16.96 23.59 -7.01
C TYR A 253 17.45 23.00 -8.35
N GLY A 254 18.33 21.99 -8.31
CA GLY A 254 18.75 21.24 -9.50
C GLY A 254 20.09 21.60 -10.14
N ARG A 255 20.95 22.38 -9.46
CA ARG A 255 22.29 22.74 -10.00
C ARG A 255 23.46 21.96 -9.39
N THR A 256 23.17 20.89 -8.66
CA THR A 256 24.09 20.28 -7.71
C THR A 256 24.90 19.10 -8.27
N GLY A 257 24.79 18.84 -9.58
CA GLY A 257 25.66 17.91 -10.31
C GLY A 257 25.53 16.43 -9.91
N GLY A 258 24.39 16.01 -9.37
CA GLY A 258 24.11 14.59 -9.09
C GLY A 258 24.58 14.07 -7.73
N LYS A 259 24.95 14.93 -6.77
CA LYS A 259 25.50 14.48 -5.47
C LYS A 259 24.47 14.25 -4.37
N THR A 260 23.18 14.26 -4.68
CA THR A 260 22.10 14.00 -3.71
C THR A 260 21.10 13.01 -4.27
N PHE A 261 20.33 12.35 -3.39
CA PHE A 261 19.34 11.36 -3.83
C PHE A 261 18.21 11.99 -4.67
N VAL A 262 17.84 13.24 -4.38
CA VAL A 262 16.89 13.99 -5.22
C VAL A 262 17.44 14.20 -6.64
N GLU A 263 18.71 14.57 -6.80
CA GLU A 263 19.27 14.70 -8.15
C GLU A 263 19.41 13.37 -8.87
N LEU A 264 19.77 12.31 -8.13
CA LEU A 264 19.72 10.95 -8.68
C LEU A 264 18.31 10.61 -9.17
N SER A 265 17.28 10.96 -8.39
CA SER A 265 15.88 10.75 -8.77
C SER A 265 15.47 11.54 -10.01
N LYS A 266 16.00 12.75 -10.21
CA LYS A 266 15.81 13.52 -11.45
C LYS A 266 16.45 12.82 -12.65
N LYS A 267 17.69 12.32 -12.50
CA LYS A 267 18.34 11.51 -13.55
C LYS A 267 17.55 10.24 -13.90
N MET A 268 16.89 9.62 -12.91
CA MET A 268 16.03 8.46 -13.17
C MET A 268 14.83 8.82 -14.07
N ILE A 269 14.33 10.05 -14.05
CA ILE A 269 13.28 10.52 -14.98
C ILE A 269 13.83 10.52 -16.41
N ASP A 270 15.06 11.01 -16.60
CA ASP A 270 15.72 10.98 -17.91
C ASP A 270 15.95 9.54 -18.38
N TRP A 271 16.34 8.63 -17.47
CA TRP A 271 16.51 7.21 -17.77
C TRP A 271 15.21 6.52 -18.13
N LEU A 272 14.11 6.83 -17.44
CA LEU A 272 12.78 6.30 -17.74
C LEU A 272 12.34 6.68 -19.15
N ASN A 273 12.71 7.88 -19.60
CA ASN A 273 12.36 8.41 -20.91
C ASN A 273 13.45 8.21 -21.97
N CYS A 274 14.55 7.51 -21.67
CA CYS A 274 15.69 7.46 -22.59
C CYS A 274 15.36 6.74 -23.90
N TYR A 275 14.35 5.86 -23.90
CA TYR A 275 13.79 5.25 -25.10
C TYR A 275 12.94 6.21 -25.94
N PHE A 276 12.76 7.48 -25.56
CA PHE A 276 12.00 8.50 -26.30
C PHE A 276 12.85 9.71 -26.74
N VAL A 277 14.12 9.77 -26.34
CA VAL A 277 15.02 10.87 -26.71
C VAL A 277 15.38 10.78 -28.19
N SER A 278 15.23 11.90 -28.90
CA SER A 278 15.23 12.01 -30.36
C SER A 278 16.45 11.42 -31.05
N GLY A 279 16.16 10.69 -32.12
CA GLY A 279 16.98 9.67 -32.77
C GLY A 279 16.11 8.42 -32.78
N ASP A 280 15.59 8.03 -33.94
CA ASP A 280 15.01 6.71 -34.24
C ASP A 280 14.08 6.00 -33.23
N VAL A 281 13.43 6.67 -32.29
CA VAL A 281 12.29 6.10 -31.54
C VAL A 281 11.02 6.12 -32.40
N MET A 282 11.00 7.00 -33.40
CA MET A 282 10.10 6.90 -34.57
C MET A 282 10.62 5.92 -35.64
N ALA A 283 11.82 5.34 -35.47
CA ALA A 283 12.45 4.45 -36.46
C ALA A 283 13.32 3.34 -35.81
N ALA A 284 12.79 2.56 -34.88
CA ALA A 284 13.34 1.26 -34.42
C ALA A 284 14.81 1.12 -33.95
N SER A 285 15.70 2.13 -33.99
CA SER A 285 17.15 1.93 -33.80
C SER A 285 17.86 2.78 -32.74
N ALA A 286 17.18 3.62 -31.95
CA ALA A 286 17.89 4.38 -30.92
C ALA A 286 18.18 3.59 -29.64
N SER A 287 19.45 3.26 -29.45
CA SER A 287 20.02 2.82 -28.18
C SER A 287 19.93 3.96 -27.16
N CYS A 288 19.24 3.73 -26.04
CA CYS A 288 19.32 4.56 -24.83
C CYS A 288 20.79 4.92 -24.57
N PRO A 289 21.20 6.21 -24.59
CA PRO A 289 22.60 6.58 -24.57
C PRO A 289 23.30 5.93 -23.36
N PRO A 290 24.54 5.44 -23.54
CA PRO A 290 25.30 4.88 -22.44
C PRO A 290 25.69 6.00 -21.48
N ILE A 291 24.80 6.33 -20.55
CA ILE A 291 25.11 7.13 -19.36
C ILE A 291 25.99 6.23 -18.48
N PHE A 292 27.29 6.25 -18.76
CA PHE A 292 28.31 5.61 -17.94
C PHE A 292 28.63 6.52 -16.76
N ASP A 293 27.79 6.46 -15.73
CA ASP A 293 28.18 6.93 -14.39
C ASP A 293 28.91 5.80 -13.61
N GLY A 294 29.02 4.59 -14.19
CA GLY A 294 29.76 3.45 -13.63
C GLY A 294 29.02 2.62 -12.54
N LEU A 295 27.80 3.02 -12.16
CA LEU A 295 27.04 2.38 -11.08
C LEU A 295 26.18 1.20 -11.59
N PRO A 296 26.24 -0.02 -10.99
CA PRO A 296 25.44 -1.19 -11.38
C PRO A 296 23.92 -0.94 -11.37
N ALA A 297 23.41 -0.17 -10.40
CA ALA A 297 21.99 0.14 -10.31
C ALA A 297 21.45 0.92 -11.52
N VAL A 298 22.29 1.67 -12.23
CA VAL A 298 21.88 2.38 -13.47
C VAL A 298 21.56 1.38 -14.58
N SER A 299 22.39 0.36 -14.73
CA SER A 299 22.19 -0.69 -15.74
C SER A 299 20.93 -1.50 -15.45
N GLU A 300 20.72 -1.84 -14.18
CA GLU A 300 19.49 -2.50 -13.75
C GLU A 300 18.27 -1.60 -13.97
N PHE A 301 18.36 -0.31 -13.66
CA PHE A 301 17.24 0.63 -13.80
C PHE A 301 16.78 0.73 -15.26
N LYS A 302 17.68 0.71 -16.23
CA LYS A 302 17.29 0.70 -17.66
C LYS A 302 16.48 -0.54 -18.04
N GLN A 303 16.77 -1.69 -17.42
CA GLN A 303 16.10 -2.95 -17.73
C GLN A 303 14.80 -3.14 -16.95
N PHE A 304 14.75 -2.62 -15.72
CA PHE A 304 13.69 -2.95 -14.77
C PHE A 304 13.04 -1.75 -14.09
N GLY A 305 13.57 -0.53 -14.20
CA GLY A 305 12.94 0.68 -13.67
C GLY A 305 11.69 1.02 -14.47
N TYR A 306 10.51 0.73 -13.92
CA TYR A 306 9.26 0.82 -14.64
C TYR A 306 8.50 2.12 -14.39
N SER A 307 8.47 2.59 -13.15
CA SER A 307 7.82 3.85 -12.79
C SER A 307 8.44 4.46 -11.54
N LEU A 308 8.31 5.78 -11.43
CA LEU A 308 8.70 6.57 -10.27
C LEU A 308 7.44 7.22 -9.70
N HIS A 309 7.18 7.01 -8.41
CA HIS A 309 6.09 7.67 -7.70
C HIS A 309 6.68 8.53 -6.60
N PHE A 310 6.63 9.84 -6.81
CA PHE A 310 7.22 10.84 -5.92
C PHE A 310 6.13 11.47 -5.06
N TYR A 311 6.30 11.39 -3.74
CA TYR A 311 5.46 12.07 -2.76
C TYR A 311 6.35 13.01 -1.94
N SER A 312 5.76 13.81 -1.06
CA SER A 312 6.55 14.66 -0.16
C SER A 312 7.52 13.80 0.65
N GLN A 313 8.82 14.01 0.47
CA GLN A 313 9.94 13.33 1.15
C GLN A 313 10.11 11.81 0.94
N ILE A 314 9.35 11.18 0.05
CA ILE A 314 9.47 9.73 -0.20
C ILE A 314 9.29 9.42 -1.69
N ILE A 315 10.10 8.50 -2.21
CA ILE A 315 9.99 8.00 -3.58
C ILE A 315 9.83 6.47 -3.59
N PHE A 316 8.95 5.99 -4.46
CA PHE A 316 8.80 4.58 -4.78
C PHE A 316 9.25 4.35 -6.22
N ILE A 317 10.18 3.42 -6.40
CA ILE A 317 10.69 2.98 -7.70
C ILE A 317 10.14 1.57 -7.93
N GLN A 318 9.16 1.46 -8.82
CA GLN A 318 8.59 0.16 -9.16
C GLN A 318 9.47 -0.55 -10.19
N LYS A 319 9.67 -1.85 -9.98
CA LYS A 319 10.40 -2.71 -10.90
C LYS A 319 9.45 -3.57 -11.75
N GLU A 320 9.62 -3.50 -13.06
CA GLU A 320 9.01 -4.40 -14.03
C GLU A 320 9.91 -4.49 -15.26
N ARG A 321 9.81 -5.56 -16.05
CA ARG A 321 10.59 -5.64 -17.29
C ARG A 321 10.22 -4.47 -18.21
N VAL A 322 11.16 -3.57 -18.44
CA VAL A 322 11.00 -2.48 -19.41
C VAL A 322 11.08 -3.10 -20.81
N ILE A 323 10.03 -2.88 -21.59
CA ILE A 323 9.98 -3.26 -23.00
C ILE A 323 10.18 -1.97 -23.79
N PRO A 324 11.10 -1.94 -24.78
CA PRO A 324 11.22 -0.79 -25.67
C PRO A 324 9.84 -0.41 -26.23
N PRO A 325 9.45 0.87 -26.11
CA PRO A 325 8.13 1.31 -26.55
C PRO A 325 7.98 1.09 -28.06
N PHE A 326 6.76 0.80 -28.49
CA PHE A 326 6.39 0.74 -29.90
C PHE A 326 5.04 1.44 -30.09
N HIS A 327 4.82 1.97 -31.28
CA HIS A 327 3.54 2.56 -31.64
C HIS A 327 2.49 1.45 -31.84
N TYR A 328 1.40 1.50 -31.09
CA TYR A 328 0.21 0.68 -31.32
C TYR A 328 -0.89 1.56 -31.92
N MET A 329 -1.29 1.28 -33.17
CA MET A 329 -2.36 1.99 -33.86
C MET A 329 -3.52 1.04 -34.11
N ALA A 330 -4.74 1.49 -33.77
CA ALA A 330 -5.98 0.76 -34.00
C ALA A 330 -7.10 1.77 -34.34
N GLY A 331 -8.07 1.35 -35.14
CA GLY A 331 -9.06 2.24 -35.75
C GLY A 331 -8.56 2.85 -37.06
N GLY A 332 -9.46 3.02 -38.04
CA GLY A 332 -9.11 3.48 -39.39
C GLY A 332 -9.45 4.95 -39.69
N TYR A 333 -10.29 5.58 -38.87
CA TYR A 333 -10.65 6.98 -39.05
C TYR A 333 -9.49 7.87 -38.65
N SER A 334 -8.93 8.63 -39.59
CA SER A 334 -7.80 9.53 -39.35
C SER A 334 -7.89 10.78 -40.23
N PHE A 335 -7.26 11.86 -39.77
CA PHE A 335 -7.03 13.09 -40.53
C PHE A 335 -5.57 13.52 -40.32
N PRO A 336 -4.99 14.32 -41.23
CA PRO A 336 -3.60 14.75 -41.11
C PRO A 336 -3.34 15.52 -39.82
N TYR A 337 -2.19 15.26 -39.17
CA TYR A 337 -1.76 16.04 -38.02
C TYR A 337 -1.29 17.43 -38.45
N GLY A 338 -1.71 18.48 -37.74
CA GLY A 338 -1.31 19.87 -38.01
C GLY A 338 -2.25 20.62 -38.96
N TYR A 339 -1.71 21.62 -39.67
CA TYR A 339 -2.49 22.41 -40.62
C TYR A 339 -2.97 21.53 -41.77
N SER A 340 -4.29 21.49 -41.98
CA SER A 340 -4.89 20.82 -43.13
C SER A 340 -5.38 21.84 -44.14
N THR A 341 -5.23 21.51 -45.42
CA THR A 341 -5.90 22.22 -46.53
C THR A 341 -7.34 21.75 -46.71
N THR A 342 -7.78 20.72 -45.99
CA THR A 342 -9.16 20.21 -46.03
C THR A 342 -10.08 21.07 -45.16
N VAL A 343 -11.21 21.48 -45.73
CA VAL A 343 -12.30 22.14 -44.99
C VAL A 343 -13.16 21.04 -44.36
N TRP A 344 -13.47 21.18 -43.06
CA TRP A 344 -14.42 20.30 -42.39
C TRP A 344 -15.77 20.35 -43.13
N ASP A 345 -16.30 19.17 -43.46
CA ASP A 345 -17.52 19.01 -44.28
C ASP A 345 -18.83 19.32 -43.52
N GLY A 346 -18.73 19.72 -42.25
CA GLY A 346 -19.87 20.01 -41.38
C GLY A 346 -20.49 18.78 -40.71
N ASN A 347 -20.05 17.57 -41.06
CA ASN A 347 -20.56 16.34 -40.46
C ASN A 347 -19.84 16.04 -39.14
N ARG A 348 -20.60 15.57 -38.14
CA ARG A 348 -20.02 15.12 -36.88
C ARG A 348 -19.52 13.69 -37.02
N TYR A 349 -18.49 13.36 -36.24
CA TYR A 349 -18.08 11.98 -36.07
C TYR A 349 -19.15 11.22 -35.27
N ASP A 350 -19.77 10.23 -35.89
CA ASP A 350 -20.69 9.31 -35.25
C ASP A 350 -19.93 8.03 -34.86
N ALA A 351 -19.57 7.91 -33.58
CA ALA A 351 -18.87 6.75 -33.06
C ALA A 351 -19.75 5.49 -33.18
N PRO A 352 -19.23 4.37 -33.73
CA PRO A 352 -19.99 3.12 -33.77
C PRO A 352 -20.14 2.55 -32.35
N ALA A 353 -21.23 1.81 -32.10
CA ALA A 353 -21.51 1.23 -30.77
C ALA A 353 -20.37 0.33 -30.27
N GLU A 354 -19.76 -0.44 -31.17
CA GLU A 354 -18.58 -1.28 -30.90
C GLU A 354 -17.29 -0.52 -30.53
N ALA A 355 -17.25 0.82 -30.66
CA ALA A 355 -16.12 1.62 -30.18
C ALA A 355 -16.10 1.77 -28.64
N ILE A 356 -17.19 1.42 -27.96
CA ILE A 356 -17.30 1.45 -26.50
C ILE A 356 -17.21 0.02 -25.98
N ILE A 357 -16.21 -0.25 -25.15
CA ILE A 357 -16.02 -1.54 -24.48
C ILE A 357 -16.33 -1.33 -22.99
N ASP A 358 -17.23 -2.14 -22.44
CA ASP A 358 -17.42 -2.24 -20.98
C ASP A 358 -16.24 -3.01 -20.38
N ILE A 359 -15.44 -2.34 -19.54
CA ILE A 359 -14.23 -2.87 -18.90
C ILE A 359 -14.50 -3.21 -17.43
#